data_AF-A0A954HJ30-F1
#
_entry.id   AF-A0A954HJ30-F1
#
_cell.length_a   1.000
_cell.length_b   1.000
_cell.length_c   1.000
_cell.angle_alpha   90.00
_cell.angle_beta   90.00
_cell.angle_gamma   90.00
#
_symmetry.space_group_name_H-M   'P 1'
#
loop_
_entity.id
_entity.type
_entity.pdbx_description
1 polymer ?
#
loop_
_entity_poly.entity_id
_entity_poly.type
_entity_poly.pdbx_seq_one_letter_code
_entity_poly.pdbx_strand_id
1 'polypeptide(L)'
;PATLPMPAFEDLPAGSPKVAQKRGGEIAAYKPVPENPNAKFSPELKRKLIHGYYASASFVDAQIGKVIDELDRLELADNTLVLLWGDHGFHLGDLGIWTKHTNYEQANRIPLLIIAPGVTKPGSSTRQLAESVDVFPTLAELAGLPAPAGPQSIDGISLVPVLKDPSVRVRDHAYHAYPKAKMGRAIRTERYRLVEWKKPGAPADTAELELY
;
A
#
# COMPACT_ATOMS: atom_id res chain seq x y z
N PRO A 1 -19.86 13.39 -8.35
CA PRO A 1 -19.75 12.90 -6.95
C PRO A 1 -20.82 11.85 -6.55
N ALA A 2 -22.07 11.98 -6.99
CA ALA A 2 -23.17 11.08 -6.61
C ALA A 2 -22.97 9.62 -7.04
N THR A 3 -22.18 9.38 -8.08
CA THR A 3 -21.84 8.06 -8.62
C THR A 3 -20.55 7.47 -8.05
N LEU A 4 -19.82 8.22 -7.21
CA LEU A 4 -18.59 7.70 -6.60
C LEU A 4 -18.91 6.50 -5.70
N PRO A 5 -18.07 5.45 -5.72
CA PRO A 5 -18.28 4.26 -4.91
C PRO A 5 -18.24 4.63 -3.43
N MET A 6 -19.19 4.09 -2.69
CA MET A 6 -19.28 4.20 -1.24
C MET A 6 -18.81 2.88 -0.62
N PRO A 7 -18.36 2.87 0.65
CA PRO A 7 -17.97 1.63 1.31
C PRO A 7 -19.12 0.61 1.30
N ALA A 8 -18.84 -0.59 0.80
CA ALA A 8 -19.82 -1.68 0.73
C ALA A 8 -20.04 -2.36 2.09
N PHE A 9 -19.00 -2.38 2.93
CA PHE A 9 -19.03 -2.96 4.27
C PHE A 9 -18.45 -1.94 5.25
N GLU A 10 -19.18 -1.64 6.32
CA GLU A 10 -18.79 -0.63 7.33
C GLU A 10 -18.59 -1.22 8.73
N ASP A 11 -18.95 -2.48 8.92
CA ASP A 11 -18.72 -3.19 10.17
C ASP A 11 -17.33 -3.82 10.19
N LEU A 12 -16.77 -3.97 11.39
CA LEU A 12 -15.51 -4.68 11.57
C LEU A 12 -15.72 -6.17 11.27
N PRO A 13 -14.70 -6.89 10.78
CA PRO A 13 -14.82 -8.32 10.54
C PRO A 13 -15.24 -9.06 11.82
N ALA A 14 -16.19 -9.99 11.68
CA ALA A 14 -16.67 -10.81 12.79
C ALA A 14 -15.50 -11.60 13.40
N GLY A 15 -15.38 -11.57 14.73
CA GLY A 15 -14.30 -12.24 15.44
C GLY A 15 -12.93 -11.55 15.35
N SER A 16 -12.81 -10.39 14.70
CA SER A 16 -11.55 -9.64 14.67
C SER A 16 -11.05 -9.32 16.09
N PRO A 17 -9.76 -9.59 16.41
CA PRO A 17 -9.14 -9.20 17.67
C PRO A 17 -9.35 -7.73 17.98
N LYS A 18 -9.63 -7.39 19.24
CA LYS A 18 -9.84 -5.98 19.65
C LYS A 18 -8.66 -5.08 19.27
N VAL A 19 -7.43 -5.62 19.28
CA VAL A 19 -6.22 -4.90 18.89
C VAL A 19 -6.19 -4.55 17.39
N ALA A 20 -6.79 -5.37 16.52
CA ALA A 20 -6.85 -5.10 15.08
C ALA A 20 -7.82 -3.96 14.73
N GLN A 21 -8.86 -3.78 15.54
CA GLN A 21 -9.92 -2.81 15.32
C GLN A 21 -9.40 -1.36 15.33
N LYS A 22 -10.05 -0.50 14.54
CA LYS A 22 -9.76 0.94 14.46
C LYS A 22 -11.05 1.73 14.31
N ARG A 23 -11.17 2.81 15.09
CA ARG A 23 -12.22 3.83 15.00
C ARG A 23 -11.59 5.20 15.28
N GLY A 24 -11.99 6.23 14.54
CA GLY A 24 -11.37 7.56 14.63
C GLY A 24 -9.86 7.57 14.31
N GLY A 25 -9.10 8.26 15.16
CA GLY A 25 -7.67 8.53 15.00
C GLY A 25 -7.42 9.83 14.23
N GLU A 26 -6.40 9.82 13.38
CA GLU A 26 -5.98 10.95 12.53
C GLU A 26 -7.13 11.67 11.81
N ILE A 27 -8.16 10.94 11.37
CA ILE A 27 -9.30 11.53 10.64
C ILE A 27 -10.05 12.61 11.45
N ALA A 28 -10.05 12.50 12.79
CA ALA A 28 -10.72 13.45 13.67
C ALA A 28 -10.04 14.83 13.73
N ALA A 29 -8.81 14.94 13.22
CA ALA A 29 -8.10 16.22 13.11
C ALA A 29 -8.67 17.13 11.99
N TYR A 30 -9.47 16.58 11.07
CA TYR A 30 -10.00 17.33 9.93
C TYR A 30 -11.45 17.75 10.15
N LYS A 31 -11.80 19.02 9.94
CA LYS A 31 -13.19 19.46 10.02
C LYS A 31 -13.92 19.17 8.68
N PRO A 32 -15.22 18.79 8.69
CA PRO A 32 -16.14 18.75 9.83
C PRO A 32 -16.25 17.34 10.47
N VAL A 33 -15.18 16.53 10.45
CA VAL A 33 -15.24 15.19 11.05
C VAL A 33 -15.50 15.29 12.56
N PRO A 34 -16.46 14.51 13.11
CA PRO A 34 -16.71 14.49 14.54
C PRO A 34 -15.49 14.01 15.33
N GLU A 35 -15.27 14.60 16.51
CA GLU A 35 -14.16 14.23 17.39
C GLU A 35 -14.40 12.90 18.12
N ASN A 36 -15.66 12.51 18.32
CA ASN A 36 -15.99 11.21 18.89
C ASN A 36 -15.53 10.09 17.92
N PRO A 37 -14.59 9.22 18.32
CA PRO A 37 -14.03 8.20 17.44
C PRO A 37 -15.06 7.17 16.97
N ASN A 38 -16.16 7.00 17.71
CA ASN A 38 -17.23 6.05 17.42
C ASN A 38 -18.42 6.70 16.68
N ALA A 39 -18.32 7.99 16.33
CA ALA A 39 -19.38 8.66 15.58
C ALA A 39 -19.54 8.01 14.20
N LYS A 40 -20.80 7.68 13.84
CA LYS A 40 -21.14 7.28 12.47
C LYS A 40 -21.16 8.52 11.58
N PHE A 41 -20.42 8.49 10.48
CA PHE A 41 -20.40 9.60 9.54
C PHE A 41 -21.64 9.55 8.65
N SER A 42 -22.29 10.69 8.42
CA SER A 42 -23.43 10.76 7.52
C SER A 42 -23.01 10.39 6.09
N PRO A 43 -23.92 9.85 5.26
CA PRO A 43 -23.63 9.56 3.85
C PRO A 43 -23.06 10.77 3.08
N GLU A 44 -23.52 11.97 3.39
CA GLU A 44 -23.08 13.23 2.78
C GLU A 44 -21.62 13.54 3.16
N LEU A 45 -21.26 13.41 4.44
CA LEU A 45 -19.89 13.59 4.91
C LEU A 45 -18.96 12.57 4.26
N LYS A 46 -19.33 11.28 4.28
CA LYS A 46 -18.55 10.21 3.65
C LYS A 46 -18.30 10.50 2.17
N ARG A 47 -19.35 10.88 1.44
CA ARG A 47 -19.25 11.23 0.02
C ARG A 47 -18.36 12.44 -0.22
N LYS A 48 -18.42 13.46 0.65
CA LYS A 48 -17.55 14.64 0.57
C LYS A 48 -16.08 14.25 0.75
N LEU A 49 -15.77 13.40 1.73
CA LEU A 49 -14.41 12.92 1.99
C LEU A 49 -13.87 12.08 0.81
N ILE A 50 -14.66 11.12 0.32
CA ILE A 50 -14.31 10.28 -0.84
C ILE A 50 -14.10 11.14 -2.09
N HIS A 51 -14.98 12.11 -2.32
CA HIS A 51 -14.82 13.05 -3.43
C HIS A 51 -13.53 13.86 -3.31
N GLY A 52 -13.19 14.34 -2.11
CA GLY A 52 -11.92 15.02 -1.85
C GLY A 52 -10.72 14.14 -2.18
N TYR A 53 -10.73 12.88 -1.74
CA TYR A 53 -9.65 11.94 -2.05
C TYR A 53 -9.46 11.73 -3.55
N TYR A 54 -10.55 11.48 -4.29
CA TYR A 54 -10.45 11.33 -5.75
C TYR A 54 -10.05 12.62 -6.46
N ALA A 55 -10.52 13.78 -6.00
CA ALA A 55 -10.08 15.06 -6.54
C ALA A 55 -8.57 15.26 -6.33
N SER A 56 -8.04 14.93 -5.15
CA SER A 56 -6.59 14.98 -4.88
C SER A 56 -5.81 13.99 -5.73
N ALA A 57 -6.29 12.76 -5.90
CA ALA A 57 -5.65 11.76 -6.76
C ALA A 57 -5.60 12.23 -8.23
N SER A 58 -6.72 12.71 -8.78
CA SER A 58 -6.77 13.25 -10.14
C SER A 58 -5.93 14.53 -10.30
N PHE A 59 -5.82 15.36 -9.26
CA PHE A 59 -4.93 16.51 -9.29
C PHE A 59 -3.46 16.09 -9.39
N VAL A 60 -3.03 15.12 -8.57
CA VAL A 60 -1.66 14.58 -8.61
C VAL A 60 -1.37 13.90 -9.95
N ASP A 61 -2.32 13.14 -10.50
CA ASP A 61 -2.21 12.52 -11.84
C ASP A 61 -1.88 13.58 -12.92
N ALA A 62 -2.62 14.70 -12.93
CA ALA A 62 -2.33 15.81 -13.84
C ALA A 62 -0.96 16.47 -13.59
N GLN A 63 -0.42 16.42 -12.35
CA GLN A 63 0.93 16.94 -12.07
C GLN A 63 2.01 15.96 -12.52
N ILE A 64 1.78 14.65 -12.40
CA ILE A 64 2.65 13.62 -12.95
C ILE A 64 2.74 13.77 -14.47
N GLY A 65 1.60 13.98 -15.15
CA GLY A 65 1.56 14.24 -16.60
C GLY A 65 2.51 15.35 -17.03
N LYS A 66 2.51 16.50 -16.33
CA LYS A 66 3.44 17.60 -16.63
C LYS A 66 4.92 17.22 -16.51
N VAL A 67 5.27 16.36 -15.55
CA VAL A 67 6.66 15.90 -15.37
C VAL A 67 7.04 14.96 -16.51
N ILE A 68 6.14 14.05 -16.90
CA ILE A 68 6.37 13.13 -18.02
C ILE A 68 6.46 13.88 -19.34
N ASP A 69 5.53 14.81 -19.61
CA ASP A 69 5.55 15.67 -20.80
C ASP A 69 6.87 16.44 -20.92
N GLU A 70 7.42 16.91 -19.80
CA GLU A 70 8.69 17.62 -19.78
C GLU A 70 9.90 16.69 -20.01
N LEU A 71 9.87 15.45 -19.49
CA LEU A 71 10.89 14.44 -19.82
C LEU A 71 10.89 14.13 -21.32
N ASP A 72 9.71 14.02 -21.93
CA ASP A 72 9.56 13.80 -23.37
C ASP A 72 10.04 15.01 -24.18
N ARG A 73 9.63 16.23 -23.80
CA ARG A 73 10.05 17.48 -24.46
C ARG A 73 11.57 17.67 -24.43
N LEU A 74 12.23 17.23 -23.36
CA LEU A 74 13.67 17.29 -23.20
C LEU A 74 14.41 16.09 -23.82
N GLU A 75 13.68 15.14 -24.44
CA GLU A 75 14.23 13.91 -25.02
C GLU A 75 15.01 13.06 -23.99
N LEU A 76 14.58 13.09 -22.72
CA LEU A 76 15.21 12.36 -21.61
C LEU A 76 14.52 11.04 -21.28
N ALA A 77 13.32 10.80 -21.80
CA ALA A 77 12.50 9.64 -21.46
C ALA A 77 13.20 8.29 -21.72
N ASP A 78 13.92 8.16 -22.84
CA ASP A 78 14.60 6.92 -23.23
C ASP A 78 15.79 6.55 -22.33
N ASN A 79 16.24 7.46 -21.47
CA ASN A 79 17.35 7.25 -20.53
C ASN A 79 16.96 7.54 -19.07
N THR A 80 15.66 7.56 -18.76
CA THR A 80 15.14 7.83 -17.42
C THR A 80 14.34 6.65 -16.88
N LEU A 81 14.71 6.17 -15.69
CA LEU A 81 13.89 5.24 -14.94
C LEU A 81 12.75 6.01 -14.26
N VAL A 82 11.51 5.59 -14.45
CA VAL A 82 10.34 6.17 -13.77
C VAL A 82 9.74 5.14 -12.82
N LEU A 83 9.68 5.49 -11.54
CA LEU A 83 9.04 4.70 -10.50
C LEU A 83 7.90 5.52 -9.87
N LEU A 84 6.67 5.04 -9.97
CA LEU A 84 5.52 5.62 -9.27
C LEU A 84 5.02 4.62 -8.22
N TRP A 85 4.95 5.06 -6.97
CA TRP A 85 4.50 4.22 -5.86
C TRP A 85 3.82 5.04 -4.76
N GLY A 86 3.08 4.36 -3.87
CA GLY A 86 2.58 4.91 -2.61
C GLY A 86 3.36 4.36 -1.42
N ASP A 87 3.45 5.11 -0.32
CA ASP A 87 4.09 4.65 0.92
C ASP A 87 3.17 3.69 1.71
N HIS A 88 1.86 3.91 1.63
CA HIS A 88 0.84 3.06 2.22
C HIS A 88 -0.48 3.16 1.44
N GLY A 89 -1.38 2.19 1.69
CA GLY A 89 -2.77 2.25 1.23
C GLY A 89 -3.64 3.19 2.07
N PHE A 90 -4.94 3.23 1.82
CA PHE A 90 -5.84 4.12 2.54
C PHE A 90 -7.27 3.57 2.60
N HIS A 91 -7.88 3.59 3.78
CA HIS A 91 -9.29 3.30 3.97
C HIS A 91 -10.15 4.53 3.66
N LEU A 92 -11.24 4.31 2.93
CA LEU A 92 -12.21 5.34 2.51
C LEU A 92 -13.60 5.08 3.10
N GLY A 93 -13.64 4.61 4.34
CA GLY A 93 -14.85 4.28 5.08
C GLY A 93 -15.15 2.77 5.12
N ASP A 94 -14.41 1.96 4.38
CA ASP A 94 -14.52 0.50 4.46
C ASP A 94 -14.18 0.01 5.87
N LEU A 95 -14.95 -0.97 6.34
CA LEU A 95 -14.96 -1.44 7.73
C LEU A 95 -15.25 -0.34 8.77
N GLY A 96 -15.78 0.81 8.34
CA GLY A 96 -16.00 1.99 9.18
C GLY A 96 -14.69 2.71 9.53
N ILE A 97 -13.63 2.43 8.77
CA ILE A 97 -12.28 2.93 8.99
C ILE A 97 -11.98 4.01 7.96
N TRP A 98 -11.29 5.05 8.40
CA TRP A 98 -10.70 6.07 7.55
C TRP A 98 -9.20 6.12 7.80
N THR A 99 -8.40 6.54 6.83
CA THR A 99 -6.93 6.56 6.90
C THR A 99 -6.29 5.18 6.90
N LYS A 100 -5.10 4.96 7.48
CA LYS A 100 -4.21 3.83 7.13
C LYS A 100 -3.74 2.93 8.26
N HIS A 101 -4.01 3.29 9.52
CA HIS A 101 -3.35 2.66 10.68
C HIS A 101 -3.87 1.25 11.05
N THR A 102 -3.79 0.28 10.12
CA THR A 102 -4.27 -1.11 10.24
C THR A 102 -3.38 -2.09 9.46
N ASN A 103 -3.53 -3.39 9.74
CA ASN A 103 -2.91 -4.48 8.95
C ASN A 103 -3.83 -5.01 7.84
N TYR A 104 -4.94 -4.32 7.52
CA TYR A 104 -5.87 -4.74 6.47
C TYR A 104 -5.33 -4.44 5.06
N GLU A 105 -5.84 -5.14 4.05
CA GLU A 105 -5.36 -5.04 2.65
C GLU A 105 -5.38 -3.60 2.15
N GLN A 106 -6.44 -2.87 2.46
CA GLN A 106 -6.69 -1.50 2.01
C GLN A 106 -5.64 -0.51 2.51
N ALA A 107 -5.03 -0.76 3.67
CA ALA A 107 -3.98 0.08 4.23
C ALA A 107 -2.57 -0.29 3.74
N ASN A 108 -2.37 -1.48 3.17
CA ASN A 108 -1.05 -2.03 2.88
C ASN A 108 -0.79 -2.26 1.39
N ARG A 109 -1.84 -2.46 0.57
CA ARG A 109 -1.69 -2.61 -0.88
C ARG A 109 -1.58 -1.24 -1.53
N ILE A 110 -0.45 -1.00 -2.20
CA ILE A 110 -0.10 0.27 -2.85
C ILE A 110 -0.06 0.12 -4.38
N PRO A 111 -0.20 1.21 -5.15
CA PRO A 111 0.27 1.23 -6.53
C PRO A 111 1.79 1.10 -6.56
N LEU A 112 2.31 0.35 -7.54
CA LEU A 112 3.73 0.29 -7.89
C LEU A 112 3.82 0.13 -9.41
N LEU A 113 4.30 1.17 -10.09
CA LEU A 113 4.52 1.19 -11.54
C LEU A 113 5.99 1.49 -11.78
N ILE A 114 6.60 0.74 -12.68
CA ILE A 114 8.02 0.89 -13.04
C ILE A 114 8.12 0.95 -14.56
N ILE A 115 8.75 1.99 -15.06
CA ILE A 115 9.18 2.13 -16.46
C ILE A 115 10.69 2.16 -16.46
N ALA A 116 11.30 1.18 -17.12
CA ALA A 116 12.74 1.08 -17.31
C ALA A 116 13.02 0.87 -18.80
N PRO A 117 13.48 1.91 -19.52
CA PRO A 117 13.78 1.82 -20.95
C PRO A 117 14.68 0.62 -21.28
N GLY A 118 14.32 -0.14 -22.32
CA GLY A 118 15.02 -1.36 -22.72
C GLY A 118 14.81 -2.59 -21.81
N VAL A 119 14.08 -2.47 -20.70
CA VAL A 119 13.81 -3.57 -19.77
C VAL A 119 12.32 -3.90 -19.68
N THR A 120 11.48 -2.91 -19.36
CA THR A 120 10.03 -3.12 -19.19
C THR A 120 9.30 -3.13 -20.52
N LYS A 121 8.29 -4.00 -20.66
CA LYS A 121 7.39 -4.03 -21.83
C LYS A 121 6.16 -3.14 -21.59
N PRO A 122 5.84 -2.18 -22.47
CA PRO A 122 4.64 -1.34 -22.34
C PRO A 122 3.35 -2.15 -22.21
N GLY A 123 2.45 -1.72 -21.33
CA GLY A 123 1.16 -2.38 -21.10
C GLY A 123 1.24 -3.73 -20.37
N SER A 124 2.43 -4.17 -19.95
CA SER A 124 2.56 -5.41 -19.17
C SER A 124 2.14 -5.22 -17.70
N SER A 125 1.70 -6.30 -17.08
CA SER A 125 1.37 -6.34 -15.65
C SER A 125 1.65 -7.73 -15.09
N THR A 126 1.84 -7.82 -13.76
CA THR A 126 2.13 -9.07 -13.06
C THR A 126 1.33 -9.18 -11.77
N ARG A 127 1.10 -10.43 -11.34
CA ARG A 127 0.55 -10.76 -10.01
C ARG A 127 1.65 -11.11 -9.00
N GLN A 128 2.93 -10.98 -9.38
CA GLN A 128 4.05 -11.11 -8.46
C GLN A 128 3.88 -10.18 -7.27
N LEU A 129 4.14 -10.72 -6.09
CA LEU A 129 4.20 -9.97 -4.85
C LEU A 129 5.43 -9.08 -4.78
N ALA A 130 5.22 -7.79 -4.52
CA ALA A 130 6.28 -6.80 -4.32
C ALA A 130 6.14 -6.17 -2.94
N GLU A 131 7.29 -5.82 -2.36
CA GLU A 131 7.41 -5.09 -1.10
C GLU A 131 8.13 -3.77 -1.37
N SER A 132 7.86 -2.74 -0.57
CA SER A 132 8.51 -1.44 -0.74
C SER A 132 10.05 -1.52 -0.61
N VAL A 133 10.54 -2.47 0.19
CA VAL A 133 11.98 -2.74 0.36
C VAL A 133 12.67 -3.26 -0.89
N ASP A 134 11.93 -3.70 -1.90
CA ASP A 134 12.48 -4.18 -3.18
C ASP A 134 12.94 -3.07 -4.10
N VAL A 135 12.42 -1.86 -3.88
CA VAL A 135 12.72 -0.72 -4.74
C VAL A 135 14.22 -0.46 -4.77
N PHE A 136 14.89 -0.53 -3.62
CA PHE A 136 16.32 -0.26 -3.55
C PHE A 136 17.19 -1.24 -4.36
N PRO A 137 17.14 -2.57 -4.15
CA PRO A 137 17.90 -3.52 -4.96
C PRO A 137 17.47 -3.51 -6.43
N THR A 138 16.19 -3.26 -6.73
CA THR A 138 15.71 -3.15 -8.13
C THR A 138 16.33 -1.96 -8.85
N LEU A 139 16.31 -0.77 -8.24
CA LEU A 139 16.88 0.44 -8.85
C LEU A 139 18.40 0.36 -8.98
N ALA A 140 19.09 -0.23 -8.00
CA ALA A 140 20.52 -0.47 -8.08
C ALA A 140 20.89 -1.37 -9.27
N GLU A 141 20.18 -2.48 -9.47
CA GLU A 141 20.40 -3.37 -10.61
C GLU A 141 20.08 -2.69 -11.95
N LEU A 142 18.97 -1.94 -12.04
CA LEU A 142 18.60 -1.20 -13.25
C LEU A 142 19.62 -0.10 -13.59
N ALA A 143 20.25 0.50 -12.60
CA ALA A 143 21.31 1.50 -12.77
C ALA A 143 22.69 0.88 -13.08
N GLY A 144 22.80 -0.46 -13.16
CA GLY A 144 24.07 -1.15 -13.38
C GLY A 144 25.04 -1.05 -12.19
N LEU A 145 24.52 -0.76 -11.00
CA LEU A 145 25.30 -0.66 -9.78
C LEU A 145 25.48 -2.04 -9.12
N PRO A 146 26.51 -2.22 -8.27
CA PRO A 146 26.62 -3.41 -7.44
C PRO A 146 25.39 -3.62 -6.57
N ALA A 147 25.11 -4.89 -6.24
CA ALA A 147 24.05 -5.22 -5.30
C ALA A 147 24.22 -4.40 -3.99
N PRO A 148 23.16 -3.74 -3.50
CA PRO A 148 23.29 -2.92 -2.31
C PRO A 148 23.73 -3.71 -1.09
N ALA A 149 24.63 -3.12 -0.31
CA ALA A 149 25.11 -3.65 0.96
C ALA A 149 25.05 -2.55 2.03
N GLY A 150 24.85 -2.96 3.28
CA GLY A 150 24.80 -2.07 4.43
C GLY A 150 25.26 -2.76 5.70
N PRO A 151 25.24 -2.06 6.85
CA PRO A 151 25.57 -2.66 8.15
C PRO A 151 24.60 -3.79 8.55
N GLN A 152 23.44 -3.86 7.90
CA GLN A 152 22.48 -4.96 7.95
C GLN A 152 22.21 -5.48 6.54
N SER A 153 21.78 -6.73 6.45
CA SER A 153 21.34 -7.33 5.18
C SER A 153 20.17 -6.55 4.57
N ILE A 154 20.11 -6.55 3.25
CA ILE A 154 18.99 -5.98 2.50
C ILE A 154 17.94 -7.08 2.35
N ASP A 155 16.77 -6.87 2.94
CA ASP A 155 15.67 -7.84 2.91
C ASP A 155 14.93 -7.85 1.56
N GLY A 156 15.02 -6.75 0.80
CA GLY A 156 14.38 -6.62 -0.50
C GLY A 156 15.02 -7.53 -1.56
N ILE A 157 14.21 -7.93 -2.53
CA ILE A 157 14.63 -8.74 -3.68
C ILE A 157 14.42 -7.91 -4.94
N SER A 158 15.43 -7.88 -5.83
CA SER A 158 15.30 -7.19 -7.11
C SER A 158 14.13 -7.75 -7.95
N LEU A 159 13.30 -6.85 -8.46
CA LEU A 159 12.18 -7.16 -9.34
C LEU A 159 12.59 -7.19 -10.82
N VAL A 160 13.86 -6.92 -11.17
CA VAL A 160 14.32 -6.91 -12.58
C VAL A 160 13.98 -8.19 -13.35
N PRO A 161 14.09 -9.42 -12.78
CA PRO A 161 13.63 -10.62 -13.48
C PRO A 161 12.14 -10.55 -13.89
N VAL A 162 11.30 -9.98 -13.03
CA VAL A 162 9.86 -9.82 -13.23
C VAL A 162 9.56 -8.70 -14.23
N LEU A 163 10.36 -7.63 -14.22
CA LEU A 163 10.24 -6.52 -15.19
C LEU A 163 10.57 -6.99 -16.63
N LYS A 164 11.52 -7.92 -16.79
CA LYS A 164 11.88 -8.53 -18.08
C LYS A 164 10.82 -9.55 -18.54
N ASP A 165 10.33 -10.36 -17.60
CA ASP A 165 9.29 -11.37 -17.84
C ASP A 165 8.24 -11.36 -16.71
N PRO A 166 7.04 -10.79 -16.95
CA PRO A 166 5.96 -10.73 -15.96
C PRO A 166 5.46 -12.08 -15.44
N SER A 167 5.80 -13.20 -16.10
CA SER A 167 5.47 -14.55 -15.66
C SER A 167 6.39 -15.08 -14.55
N VAL A 168 7.59 -14.50 -14.40
CA VAL A 168 8.57 -14.89 -13.38
C VAL A 168 8.01 -14.60 -11.98
N ARG A 169 8.37 -15.46 -11.02
CA ARG A 169 8.07 -15.26 -9.61
C ARG A 169 9.35 -15.27 -8.78
N VAL A 170 9.55 -14.24 -7.97
CA VAL A 170 10.73 -14.09 -7.09
C VAL A 170 10.42 -14.37 -5.62
N ARG A 171 9.13 -14.36 -5.26
CA ARG A 171 8.61 -14.78 -3.96
C ARG A 171 7.14 -15.16 -4.04
N ASP A 172 6.66 -15.91 -3.07
CA ASP A 172 5.28 -16.41 -2.95
C ASP A 172 4.46 -15.72 -1.84
N HIS A 173 5.10 -14.90 -1.00
CA HIS A 173 4.45 -14.12 0.05
C HIS A 173 5.11 -12.74 0.24
N ALA A 174 4.42 -11.84 0.93
CA ALA A 174 4.91 -10.53 1.35
C ALA A 174 4.60 -10.31 2.83
N TYR A 175 5.42 -9.51 3.49
CA TYR A 175 5.32 -9.17 4.88
C TYR A 175 4.89 -7.72 5.06
N HIS A 176 4.11 -7.49 6.12
CA HIS A 176 3.92 -6.15 6.66
C HIS A 176 3.72 -6.24 8.16
N ALA A 177 4.06 -5.15 8.86
CA ALA A 177 3.95 -5.09 10.31
C ALA A 177 3.41 -3.73 10.73
N TYR A 178 2.61 -3.73 11.81
CA TYR A 178 2.03 -2.51 12.35
C TYR A 178 1.98 -2.57 13.88
N PRO A 179 2.62 -1.61 14.59
CA PRO A 179 2.59 -1.57 16.04
C PRO A 179 1.28 -0.96 16.56
N LYS A 180 0.66 -1.65 17.52
CA LYS A 180 -0.40 -1.11 18.39
C LYS A 180 -0.07 -1.50 19.84
N ALA A 181 -1.08 -1.83 20.65
CA ALA A 181 -0.88 -2.43 21.98
C ALA A 181 -0.15 -3.79 21.92
N LYS A 182 -0.17 -4.45 20.75
CA LYS A 182 0.65 -5.61 20.38
C LYS A 182 1.32 -5.33 19.03
N MET A 183 2.39 -6.04 18.72
CA MET A 183 2.95 -6.02 17.37
C MET A 183 2.10 -6.90 16.47
N GLY A 184 1.53 -6.32 15.42
CA GLY A 184 0.82 -7.05 14.38
C GLY A 184 1.77 -7.38 13.25
N ARG A 185 2.00 -8.66 12.95
CA ARG A 185 2.85 -9.13 11.86
C ARG A 185 2.01 -9.95 10.90
N ALA A 186 2.14 -9.70 9.61
CA ALA A 186 1.32 -10.34 8.62
C ALA A 186 2.16 -11.02 7.54
N ILE A 187 1.59 -12.11 7.01
CA ILE A 187 2.04 -12.78 5.80
C ILE A 187 0.88 -12.74 4.82
N ARG A 188 1.11 -12.14 3.65
CA ARG A 188 0.15 -12.10 2.54
C ARG A 188 0.69 -12.94 1.38
N THR A 189 -0.03 -13.99 1.03
CA THR A 189 0.19 -14.79 -0.18
C THR A 189 -0.66 -14.25 -1.32
N GLU A 190 -0.64 -14.88 -2.49
CA GLU A 190 -1.52 -14.50 -3.60
C GLU A 190 -3.01 -14.45 -3.22
N ARG A 191 -3.44 -15.35 -2.31
CA ARG A 191 -4.85 -15.55 -1.97
C ARG A 191 -5.21 -15.10 -0.57
N TYR A 192 -4.35 -15.36 0.41
CA TYR A 192 -4.67 -15.23 1.82
C TYR A 192 -3.77 -14.25 2.54
N ARG A 193 -4.29 -13.67 3.62
CA ARG A 193 -3.52 -12.87 4.57
C ARG A 193 -3.74 -13.39 5.98
N LEU A 194 -2.66 -13.82 6.62
CA LEU A 194 -2.63 -14.14 8.05
C LEU A 194 -2.02 -12.97 8.80
N VAL A 195 -2.62 -12.54 9.91
CA VAL A 195 -2.06 -11.54 10.83
C VAL A 195 -1.94 -12.14 12.23
N GLU A 196 -0.73 -12.09 12.80
CA GLU A 196 -0.47 -12.42 14.20
C GLU A 196 -0.35 -11.14 15.03
N TRP A 197 -1.12 -11.02 16.11
CA TRP A 197 -0.97 -9.97 17.11
C TRP A 197 -0.41 -10.53 18.41
N LYS A 198 0.80 -10.11 18.75
CA LYS A 198 1.49 -10.57 19.97
C LYS A 198 2.47 -9.52 20.52
N LYS A 199 2.75 -9.55 21.81
CA LYS A 199 3.87 -8.78 22.37
C LYS A 199 5.19 -9.41 21.87
N PRO A 200 6.18 -8.62 21.39
CA PRO A 200 7.47 -9.18 21.02
C PRO A 200 8.07 -10.03 22.15
N GLY A 201 8.54 -11.23 21.84
CA GLY A 201 9.10 -12.18 22.82
C GLY A 201 8.10 -13.03 23.61
N ALA A 202 6.79 -12.78 23.48
CA ALA A 202 5.80 -13.60 24.20
C ALA A 202 5.58 -15.00 23.57
N PRO A 203 5.14 -15.99 24.37
CA PRO A 203 4.84 -17.35 23.90
C PRO A 203 3.81 -17.40 22.75
N ALA A 204 3.93 -18.37 21.85
CA ALA A 204 3.13 -18.45 20.62
C ALA A 204 1.62 -18.62 20.86
N ASP A 205 1.23 -19.32 21.93
CA ASP A 205 -0.16 -19.52 22.36
C ASP A 205 -0.86 -18.23 22.84
N THR A 206 -0.12 -17.14 23.03
CA THR A 206 -0.68 -15.81 23.36
C THR A 206 -1.07 -14.97 22.14
N ALA A 207 -0.82 -15.49 20.94
CA ALA A 207 -1.15 -14.81 19.69
C ALA A 207 -2.66 -14.73 19.45
N GLU A 208 -3.15 -13.54 19.08
CA GLU A 208 -4.46 -13.38 18.47
C GLU A 208 -4.28 -13.37 16.95
N LEU A 209 -5.05 -14.18 16.23
CA LEU A 209 -4.89 -14.40 14.79
C LEU A 209 -6.06 -13.84 13.98
N GLU A 210 -5.76 -13.35 12.79
CA GLU A 210 -6.75 -13.01 11.76
C GLU A 210 -6.37 -13.74 10.46
N LEU A 211 -7.34 -14.35 9.78
CA LEU A 211 -7.16 -14.95 8.45
C LEU A 211 -8.22 -14.38 7.51
N TYR A 212 -7.75 -13.74 6.43
CA TYR A 212 -8.55 -13.20 5.34
C TYR A 212 -8.25 -13.93 4.03
#